data_AF-A0A916ZEB5-F1
#
_entry.id   AF-A0A916ZEB5-F1
#
_cell.length_a   1.000
_cell.length_b   1.000
_cell.length_c   1.000
_cell.angle_alpha   90.00
_cell.angle_beta   90.00
_cell.angle_gamma   90.00
#
_symmetry.space_group_name_H-M   'P 1'
#
loop_
_entity.id
_entity.type
_entity.pdbx_description
1 polymer ?
#
loop_
_entity_poly.entity_id
_entity_poly.type
_entity_poly.pdbx_seq_one_letter_code
_entity_poly.pdbx_strand_id
1 'polypeptide(L)'
;MSIFPDREAAFERKFAHEQEVAFLARMARDRRFGLWAAHMFGIGEAEEEDYARALVNLDLAGKGDEGLIEKVMEDFRRHEMTVPREDIRRALLKAEAAAHLQLRNVDGTSVVSR
;
A
#
# COMPACT_ATOMS: atom_id res chain seq x y z
N MET A 1 -39.72 -14.58 15.64
CA MET A 1 -38.62 -13.64 15.31
C MET A 1 -37.77 -14.26 14.21
N SER A 2 -37.54 -13.51 13.14
CA SER A 2 -36.93 -13.94 11.88
C SER A 2 -35.40 -14.08 12.03
N ILE A 3 -34.81 -15.13 11.45
CA ILE A 3 -33.36 -15.45 11.44
C ILE A 3 -32.60 -14.59 10.38
N PHE A 4 -33.34 -13.89 9.52
CA PHE A 4 -32.84 -13.18 8.36
C PHE A 4 -32.15 -11.81 8.63
N PRO A 5 -32.61 -10.93 9.55
CA PRO A 5 -31.99 -9.61 9.75
C PRO A 5 -30.57 -9.69 10.35
N ASP A 6 -30.25 -10.75 11.08
CA ASP A 6 -28.94 -10.95 11.69
C ASP A 6 -27.87 -11.35 10.65
N ARG A 7 -28.29 -11.98 9.55
CA ARG A 7 -27.41 -12.33 8.43
C ARG A 7 -27.10 -11.11 7.57
N GLU A 8 -28.10 -10.29 7.26
CA GLU A 8 -27.93 -9.07 6.47
C GLU A 8 -26.95 -8.10 7.15
N ALA A 9 -27.13 -7.86 8.45
CA ALA A 9 -26.20 -7.05 9.24
C ALA A 9 -24.78 -7.65 9.33
N ALA A 10 -24.65 -8.97 9.36
CA ALA A 10 -23.34 -9.63 9.32
C ALA A 10 -22.63 -9.47 7.97
N PHE A 11 -23.38 -9.54 6.85
CA PHE A 11 -22.83 -9.32 5.52
C PHE A 11 -22.38 -7.88 5.31
N GLU A 12 -23.16 -6.89 5.75
CA GLU A 12 -22.78 -5.47 5.67
C GLU A 12 -21.52 -5.16 6.48
N ARG A 13 -21.45 -5.67 7.72
CA ARG A 13 -20.26 -5.49 8.58
C ARG A 13 -19.02 -6.13 7.96
N LYS A 14 -19.15 -7.35 7.43
CA LYS A 14 -18.05 -8.03 6.76
C LYS A 14 -17.58 -7.26 5.53
N PHE A 15 -18.51 -6.79 4.71
CA PHE A 15 -18.19 -6.03 3.50
C PHE A 15 -17.52 -4.69 3.80
N ALA A 16 -18.00 -3.97 4.82
CA ALA A 16 -17.37 -2.73 5.27
C ALA A 16 -15.94 -2.97 5.77
N HIS A 17 -15.74 -4.02 6.56
CA HIS A 17 -14.42 -4.40 7.06
C HIS A 17 -13.48 -4.83 5.92
N GLU A 18 -13.94 -5.63 4.96
CA GLU A 18 -13.13 -6.03 3.80
C GLU A 18 -12.70 -4.83 2.95
N GLN A 19 -13.59 -3.84 2.75
CA GLN A 19 -13.24 -2.60 2.07
C GLN A 19 -12.23 -1.75 2.85
N GLU A 20 -12.39 -1.64 4.17
CA GLU A 20 -11.45 -0.93 5.03
C GLU A 20 -10.06 -1.57 4.98
N VAL A 21 -9.99 -2.89 5.12
CA VAL A 21 -8.72 -3.64 5.03
C VAL A 21 -8.08 -3.47 3.66
N ALA A 22 -8.86 -3.55 2.58
CA ALA A 22 -8.35 -3.34 1.22
C ALA A 22 -7.80 -1.92 1.02
N PHE A 23 -8.49 -0.90 1.57
CA PHE A 23 -8.05 0.48 1.51
C PHE A 23 -6.74 0.70 2.28
N LEU A 24 -6.66 0.18 3.50
CA LEU A 24 -5.44 0.24 4.32
C LEU A 24 -4.28 -0.53 3.68
N ALA A 25 -4.56 -1.68 3.03
CA ALA A 25 -3.56 -2.46 2.31
C ALA A 25 -2.95 -1.66 1.16
N ARG A 26 -3.79 -0.98 0.39
CA ARG A 26 -3.38 -0.11 -0.72
C ARG A 26 -2.48 1.03 -0.22
N MET A 27 -2.88 1.75 0.82
CA MET A 27 -2.06 2.82 1.40
C MET A 27 -0.71 2.29 1.93
N ALA A 28 -0.72 1.14 2.62
CA ALA A 28 0.49 0.53 3.14
C ALA A 28 1.43 0.02 2.03
N ARG A 29 0.88 -0.49 0.93
CA ARG A 29 1.64 -0.87 -0.28
C ARG A 29 2.34 0.36 -0.86
N ASP A 30 1.59 1.44 -1.10
CA ASP A 30 2.12 2.63 -1.79
C ASP A 30 3.20 3.32 -0.96
N ARG A 31 2.99 3.41 0.36
CA ARG A 31 4.00 3.93 1.27
C ARG A 31 5.30 3.11 1.20
N ARG A 32 5.21 1.78 1.25
CA ARG A 32 6.41 0.92 1.19
C ARG A 32 7.10 0.97 -0.17
N PHE A 33 6.33 1.05 -1.25
CA PHE A 33 6.87 1.23 -2.59
C PHE A 33 7.63 2.56 -2.71
N GLY A 34 7.09 3.64 -2.14
CA GLY A 34 7.75 4.93 -2.10
C GLY A 34 9.04 4.92 -1.28
N LEU A 35 9.04 4.32 -0.09
CA LEU A 35 10.25 4.15 0.71
C LEU A 35 11.32 3.36 -0.03
N TRP A 36 10.94 2.28 -0.72
CA TRP A 36 11.87 1.51 -1.55
C TRP A 36 12.51 2.38 -2.64
N ALA A 37 11.71 3.14 -3.38
CA ALA A 37 12.24 3.99 -4.45
C ALA A 37 13.12 5.12 -3.90
N ALA A 38 12.69 5.78 -2.82
CA ALA A 38 13.45 6.83 -2.17
C ALA A 38 14.81 6.36 -1.65
N HIS A 39 14.84 5.17 -1.04
CA HIS A 39 16.05 4.53 -0.58
C HIS A 39 17.04 4.25 -1.73
N MET A 40 16.53 3.89 -2.90
CA MET A 40 17.36 3.66 -4.09
C MET A 40 18.03 4.94 -4.60
N PHE A 41 17.39 6.11 -4.45
CA PHE A 41 17.98 7.40 -4.81
C PHE A 41 19.00 7.91 -3.77
N GLY A 42 18.98 7.36 -2.54
CA GLY A 42 19.90 7.74 -1.47
C GLY A 42 19.62 9.10 -0.85
N ILE A 43 18.34 9.49 -0.74
CA ILE A 43 17.93 10.73 -0.08
C ILE A 43 17.85 10.57 1.44
N GLY A 44 17.72 11.67 2.18
CA GLY A 44 17.66 11.61 3.65
C GLY A 44 16.35 10.99 4.17
N GLU A 45 16.37 10.39 5.36
CA GLU A 45 15.20 9.68 5.95
C GLU A 45 13.92 10.52 5.98
N ALA A 46 14.02 11.81 6.29
CA ALA A 46 12.87 12.72 6.26
C ALA A 46 12.30 12.90 4.83
N GLU A 47 13.18 12.98 3.83
CA GLU A 47 12.80 13.11 2.42
C GLU A 47 12.23 11.78 1.89
N GLU A 48 12.72 10.64 2.37
CA GLU A 48 12.16 9.32 2.04
C GLU A 48 10.70 9.21 2.51
N GLU A 49 10.41 9.63 3.74
CA GLU A 49 9.05 9.63 4.29
C GLU A 49 8.11 10.57 3.52
N ASP A 50 8.58 11.75 3.16
CA ASP A 50 7.80 12.70 2.37
C ASP A 50 7.55 12.21 0.94
N TYR A 51 8.53 11.55 0.33
CA TYR A 51 8.38 10.90 -0.97
C TYR A 51 7.36 9.75 -0.90
N ALA A 52 7.42 8.93 0.15
CA ALA A 52 6.45 7.86 0.37
C ALA A 52 5.01 8.38 0.51
N ARG A 53 4.82 9.49 1.26
CA ARG A 53 3.52 10.17 1.36
C ARG A 53 3.04 10.72 0.02
N ALA A 54 3.96 11.27 -0.79
CA ALA A 54 3.62 11.79 -2.11
C ALA A 54 3.07 10.68 -3.03
N LEU A 55 3.65 9.47 -2.99
CA LEU A 55 3.12 8.34 -3.76
C LEU A 55 1.74 7.89 -3.27
N VAL A 56 1.51 7.80 -1.95
CA VAL A 56 0.18 7.50 -1.41
C VAL A 56 -0.85 8.52 -1.92
N ASN A 57 -0.53 9.81 -1.87
CA ASN A 57 -1.42 10.87 -2.36
C ASN A 57 -1.68 10.77 -3.87
N LEU A 58 -0.67 10.36 -4.65
CA LEU A 58 -0.80 10.17 -6.09
C LEU A 58 -1.81 9.07 -6.43
N ASP A 59 -1.74 7.96 -5.69
CA ASP A 59 -2.66 6.84 -5.84
C ASP A 59 -4.09 7.17 -5.37
N LEU A 60 -4.22 7.93 -4.27
CA LEU A 60 -5.51 8.48 -3.81
C LEU A 60 -6.15 9.44 -4.82
N ALA A 61 -5.33 10.17 -5.59
CA ALA A 61 -5.78 10.99 -6.71
C ALA A 61 -6.19 10.18 -7.96
N GLY A 62 -6.22 8.85 -7.87
CA GLY A 62 -6.73 7.96 -8.92
C GLY A 62 -5.72 7.62 -10.01
N LYS A 63 -4.42 7.84 -9.77
CA LYS A 63 -3.37 7.46 -10.74
C LYS A 63 -3.14 5.95 -10.80
N GLY A 64 -3.44 5.23 -9.72
CA GLY A 64 -3.28 3.78 -9.63
C GLY A 64 -1.83 3.33 -9.81
N ASP A 65 -1.66 2.01 -9.90
CA ASP A 65 -0.36 1.34 -9.94
C ASP A 65 0.52 1.81 -11.11
N GLU A 66 -0.05 1.94 -12.30
CA GLU A 66 0.71 2.39 -13.47
C GLU A 66 1.16 3.84 -13.31
N GLY A 67 0.35 4.71 -12.69
CA GLY A 67 0.77 6.08 -12.41
C GLY A 67 1.87 6.17 -11.35
N LEU A 68 1.86 5.27 -10.35
CA LEU A 68 2.97 5.15 -9.40
C LEU A 68 4.27 4.69 -10.09
N ILE A 69 4.17 3.69 -10.97
CA ILE A 69 5.31 3.17 -11.73
C ILE A 69 5.90 4.24 -12.65
N GLU A 70 5.06 4.98 -13.39
CA GLU A 70 5.54 6.07 -14.25
C GLU A 70 6.24 7.17 -13.44
N LYS A 71 5.67 7.57 -12.29
CA LYS A 71 6.28 8.59 -11.42
C LYS A 71 7.67 8.14 -10.94
N VAL A 72 7.76 6.92 -10.42
CA VAL A 72 9.03 6.36 -9.94
C VAL A 72 10.04 6.21 -11.07
N MET A 73 9.61 5.79 -12.26
CA MET A 73 10.48 5.74 -13.45
C MET A 73 11.04 7.11 -13.81
N GLU A 74 10.18 8.14 -13.80
CA GLU A 74 10.60 9.52 -14.07
C GLU A 74 11.61 10.01 -13.02
N ASP A 75 11.38 9.72 -11.75
CA ASP A 75 12.29 10.11 -10.67
C ASP A 75 13.63 9.39 -10.76
N PHE A 76 13.66 8.08 -11.06
CA PHE A 76 14.92 7.37 -11.35
C PHE A 76 15.72 8.09 -12.45
N ARG A 77 15.05 8.50 -13.53
CA ARG A 77 15.73 9.23 -14.61
C ARG A 77 16.25 10.60 -14.15
N ARG A 78 15.54 11.30 -13.28
CA ARG A 78 15.98 12.59 -12.69
C ARG A 78 17.20 12.42 -11.79
N HIS A 79 17.36 11.25 -11.18
CA HIS A 79 18.54 10.85 -10.40
C HIS A 79 19.62 10.17 -11.25
N GLU A 80 19.56 10.27 -12.59
CA GLU A 80 20.49 9.64 -13.53
C GLU A 80 20.58 8.10 -13.40
N MET A 81 19.55 7.49 -12.80
CA MET A 81 19.41 6.05 -12.64
C MET A 81 18.45 5.49 -13.70
N THR A 82 18.76 4.30 -14.21
CA THR A 82 17.85 3.55 -15.08
C THR A 82 17.53 2.22 -14.45
N VAL A 83 16.28 2.08 -13.99
CA VAL A 83 15.75 0.83 -13.46
C VAL A 83 14.72 0.29 -14.46
N PRO A 84 14.82 -0.99 -14.89
CA PRO A 84 13.84 -1.60 -15.76
C PRO A 84 12.43 -1.51 -15.18
N ARG A 85 11.43 -1.21 -16.03
CA ARG A 85 10.02 -1.14 -15.60
C ARG A 85 9.57 -2.42 -14.90
N GLU A 86 10.05 -3.57 -15.37
CA GLU A 86 9.76 -4.86 -14.75
C GLU A 86 10.24 -4.97 -13.30
N ASP A 87 11.38 -4.35 -12.96
CA ASP A 87 11.94 -4.38 -11.62
C ASP A 87 11.14 -3.46 -10.70
N ILE A 88 10.69 -2.32 -11.22
CA ILE A 88 9.79 -1.39 -10.53
C ILE A 88 8.43 -2.06 -10.26
N ARG A 89 7.87 -2.77 -11.25
CA ARG A 89 6.66 -3.59 -11.06
C ARG A 89 6.87 -4.69 -10.01
N ARG A 90 8.01 -5.38 -10.05
CA ARG A 90 8.36 -6.40 -9.05
C ARG A 90 8.48 -5.79 -7.65
N ALA A 91 9.00 -4.57 -7.52
CA ALA A 91 9.05 -3.87 -6.24
C ALA A 91 7.66 -3.52 -5.71
N LEU A 92 6.74 -3.06 -6.56
CA LEU A 92 5.34 -2.80 -6.19
C LEU A 92 4.64 -4.08 -5.70
N LEU A 93 4.78 -5.19 -6.42
CA LEU A 93 4.22 -6.49 -6.03
C LEU A 93 4.78 -6.99 -4.69
N LYS A 94 6.08 -6.79 -4.44
CA LYS A 94 6.69 -7.11 -3.15
C LYS A 94 6.12 -6.24 -2.03
N ALA A 95 5.91 -4.94 -2.29
CA ALA A 95 5.31 -4.02 -1.33
C ALA A 95 3.86 -4.41 -1.00
N GLU A 96 3.11 -4.91 -1.99
CA GLU A 96 1.75 -5.41 -1.84
C GLU A 96 1.71 -6.66 -0.95
N ALA A 97 2.54 -7.66 -1.25
CA ALA A 97 2.64 -8.87 -0.44
C ALA A 97 2.99 -8.55 1.02
N ALA A 98 3.90 -7.60 1.25
CA ALA A 98 4.23 -7.12 2.58
C ALA A 98 3.06 -6.40 3.27
N ALA A 99 2.21 -5.68 2.52
CA ALA A 99 1.05 -4.97 3.07
C ALA A 99 0.01 -5.93 3.61
N HIS A 100 -0.34 -6.94 2.81
CA HIS A 100 -1.26 -7.98 3.24
C HIS A 100 -0.75 -8.78 4.43
N LEU A 101 0.56 -9.08 4.48
CA LEU A 101 1.14 -9.79 5.62
C LEU A 101 1.07 -8.95 6.91
N GLN A 102 1.34 -7.65 6.84
CA GLN A 102 1.29 -6.77 8.01
C GLN A 102 -0.12 -6.65 8.56
N LEU A 103 -1.13 -6.43 7.71
CA LEU A 103 -2.51 -6.27 8.16
C LEU A 103 -3.06 -7.56 8.78
N ARG A 104 -2.74 -8.73 8.19
CA ARG A 104 -3.07 -10.03 8.78
C ARG A 104 -2.51 -10.19 10.20
N ASN A 105 -1.31 -9.68 10.45
CA ASN A 105 -0.68 -9.79 11.77
C ASN A 105 -1.29 -8.79 12.78
N VAL A 106 -1.75 -7.62 12.32
CA VAL A 106 -2.44 -6.64 13.18
C VAL A 106 -3.79 -7.20 13.66
N ASP A 107 -4.57 -7.83 12.78
CA ASP A 107 -5.85 -8.44 13.14
C ASP A 107 -5.68 -9.68 14.05
N GLY A 108 -4.56 -10.40 13.90
CA GLY A 108 -4.24 -11.58 14.70
C GLY A 108 -3.71 -11.29 16.12
N THR A 109 -3.37 -10.03 16.46
CA THR A 109 -2.74 -9.68 17.74
C THR A 109 -3.76 -9.37 18.86
N SER A 110 -5.06 -9.39 18.56
CA SER A 110 -6.08 -9.08 19.57
C SER A 110 -6.46 -10.23 20.53
N VAL A 111 -5.77 -11.39 20.48
CA VAL A 111 -6.04 -12.53 21.39
C VAL A 111 -4.78 -13.12 22.00
N VAL A 112 -3.89 -12.29 22.57
CA VAL A 112 -3.02 -12.74 23.69
C VAL A 112 -2.83 -11.57 24.66
N SER A 113 -3.82 -11.35 25.52
CA SER A 113 -3.69 -10.54 26.73
C SER A 113 -4.69 -11.01 27.79
N ARG A 114 -4.47 -12.22 28.31
CA ARG A 114 -4.47 -12.59 29.75
C ARG A 114 -4.36 -14.09 29.92
#